data_AF-A0A7S4KIN3-F1
#
_entry.id   AF-A0A7S4KIN3-F1
#
_cell.length_a   1.000
_cell.length_b   1.000
_cell.length_c   1.000
_cell.angle_alpha   90.00
_cell.angle_beta   90.00
_cell.angle_gamma   90.00
#
_symmetry.space_group_name_H-M   'P 1'
#
loop_
_entity.id
_entity.type
_entity.pdbx_description
1 polymer ?
#
loop_
_entity_poly.entity_id
_entity_poly.type
_entity_poly.pdbx_seq_one_letter_code
_entity_poly.pdbx_strand_id
1 'polypeptide(L)'
;MERYDAGLKIIAGAQIAKERNELEYAHSQYVKGIEELIKLVQDEKDANVALLVRKHVSKFMEEAENLLNNPSEHARELRKRAAMIEGRAKDAEKGFKIGLALQYYTEAADTFTALRHESFGELKKWAGEKALAALNKAEYFQKLQKCTTKTKGNNPGKSADDANILGLPSAPGGEEEDAYSVPANMTAIDPNDEGPNPNSLTMVFARVNKAEVEKILIQGNQINGKFFERFFLTDADEKNYEGSAWKDPDGYPKLSEVQRESHARWGRPSQIFLSPYLFHSLEGRVIVQSSGYSHSFALSLSVCADWERRFGKSLISRSIYPHVRGIPVLSRSGRYVLKMLVNGAVRKVCIDEFLPVKSEGEVELMCSSSLGREEIWACLYEKAYFKLHGSYDFTGWTSCEDLHALCGWIPEEIHLHSMEGGGGGGGGGG
;
A
#
# COMPACT_ATOMS: atom_id res chain seq x y z
N MET A 1 -32.13 -55.05 -30.90
CA MET A 1 -31.03 -54.97 -31.90
C MET A 1 -30.86 -53.57 -32.47
N GLU A 2 -31.85 -52.94 -33.12
CA GLU A 2 -31.67 -51.60 -33.74
C GLU A 2 -31.15 -50.50 -32.78
N ARG A 3 -31.64 -50.48 -31.54
CA ARG A 3 -31.16 -49.54 -30.51
C ARG A 3 -29.74 -49.84 -30.03
N TYR A 4 -29.34 -51.12 -30.03
CA TYR A 4 -27.98 -51.54 -29.66
C TYR A 4 -26.98 -51.08 -30.73
N ASP A 5 -27.35 -51.22 -32.00
CA ASP A 5 -26.56 -50.71 -33.13
C ASP A 5 -26.48 -49.17 -33.11
N ALA A 6 -27.55 -48.49 -32.71
CA ALA A 6 -27.54 -47.03 -32.51
C ALA A 6 -26.57 -46.60 -31.39
N GLY A 7 -26.56 -47.29 -30.24
CA GLY A 7 -25.62 -47.03 -29.15
C GLY A 7 -24.17 -47.28 -29.56
N LEU A 8 -23.89 -48.37 -30.28
CA LEU A 8 -22.56 -48.66 -30.80
C LEU A 8 -22.10 -47.65 -31.86
N LYS A 9 -23.01 -47.14 -32.70
CA LYS A 9 -22.69 -46.11 -33.71
C LYS A 9 -22.27 -44.78 -33.06
N ILE A 10 -22.91 -44.42 -31.95
CA ILE A 10 -22.53 -43.23 -31.15
C ILE A 10 -21.12 -43.42 -30.55
N ILE A 11 -20.81 -44.61 -30.03
CA ILE A 11 -19.51 -44.92 -29.44
C ILE A 11 -18.40 -45.00 -30.50
N ALA A 12 -18.68 -45.53 -31.68
CA ALA A 12 -17.76 -45.49 -32.81
C ALA A 12 -17.45 -44.03 -33.22
N GLY A 13 -18.45 -43.15 -33.18
CA GLY A 13 -18.26 -41.71 -33.34
C GLY A 13 -17.36 -41.09 -32.25
N ALA A 14 -17.49 -41.56 -31.00
CA ALA A 14 -16.65 -41.13 -29.90
C ALA A 14 -15.17 -41.56 -30.07
N GLN A 15 -14.92 -42.75 -30.61
CA GLN A 15 -13.58 -43.25 -30.93
C GLN A 15 -12.91 -42.45 -32.06
N ILE A 16 -13.67 -42.11 -33.12
CA ILE A 16 -13.18 -41.26 -34.21
C ILE A 16 -12.87 -39.83 -33.69
N ALA A 17 -13.71 -39.29 -32.81
CA ALA A 17 -13.46 -37.99 -32.19
C ALA A 17 -12.22 -37.99 -31.28
N LYS A 18 -11.95 -39.11 -30.60
CA LYS A 18 -10.72 -39.33 -29.83
C LYS A 18 -9.48 -39.33 -30.74
N GLU A 19 -9.53 -39.97 -31.91
CA GLU A 19 -8.44 -39.94 -32.89
C GLU A 19 -8.19 -38.54 -33.46
N ARG A 20 -9.22 -37.70 -33.53
CA ARG A 20 -9.14 -36.29 -33.94
C ARG A 20 -8.72 -35.33 -32.81
N ASN A 21 -8.42 -35.84 -31.62
CA ASN A 21 -8.06 -35.06 -30.43
C ASN A 21 -9.18 -34.12 -29.92
N GLU A 22 -10.44 -34.38 -30.29
CA GLU A 22 -11.62 -33.64 -29.83
C GLU A 22 -12.19 -34.29 -28.56
N LEU A 23 -11.39 -34.24 -27.49
CA LEU A 23 -11.62 -35.00 -26.26
C LEU A 23 -12.93 -34.62 -25.52
N GLU A 24 -13.39 -33.37 -25.59
CA GLU A 24 -14.66 -32.92 -25.00
C GLU A 24 -15.86 -33.58 -25.67
N TYR A 25 -15.82 -33.59 -27.00
CA TYR A 25 -16.86 -34.18 -27.83
C TYR A 25 -16.82 -35.71 -27.70
N ALA A 26 -15.63 -36.31 -27.73
CA ALA A 26 -15.45 -37.74 -27.50
C ALA A 26 -16.05 -38.17 -26.16
N HIS A 27 -15.72 -37.49 -25.05
CA HIS A 27 -16.27 -37.80 -23.73
C HIS A 27 -17.80 -37.67 -23.69
N SER A 28 -18.37 -36.60 -24.28
CA SER A 28 -19.83 -36.42 -24.36
C SER A 28 -20.51 -37.53 -25.16
N GLN A 29 -19.91 -37.99 -26.26
CA GLN A 29 -20.44 -39.09 -27.06
C GLN A 29 -20.31 -40.44 -26.35
N TYR A 30 -19.23 -40.68 -25.61
CA TYR A 30 -19.09 -41.87 -24.76
C TYR A 30 -20.21 -41.93 -23.71
N VAL A 31 -20.48 -40.84 -23.00
CA VAL A 31 -21.56 -40.78 -21.98
C VAL A 31 -22.93 -41.04 -22.62
N LYS A 32 -23.25 -40.37 -23.74
CA LYS A 32 -24.53 -40.59 -24.46
C LYS A 32 -24.68 -42.02 -24.98
N GLY A 33 -23.60 -42.60 -25.51
CA GLY A 33 -23.59 -43.99 -25.96
C GLY A 33 -23.79 -44.97 -24.81
N ILE A 34 -23.16 -44.72 -23.67
CA ILE A 34 -23.32 -45.53 -22.45
C ILE A 34 -24.76 -45.44 -21.90
N GLU A 35 -25.35 -44.24 -21.86
CA GLU A 35 -26.74 -44.04 -21.41
C GLU A 35 -27.74 -44.84 -22.27
N GLU A 36 -27.60 -44.81 -23.59
CA GLU A 36 -28.46 -45.59 -24.49
C GLU A 36 -28.27 -47.10 -24.33
N LEU A 37 -27.02 -47.55 -24.10
CA LEU A 37 -26.75 -48.97 -23.82
C LEU A 37 -27.30 -49.42 -22.45
N ILE A 38 -27.29 -48.55 -21.42
CA ILE A 38 -27.87 -48.84 -20.10
C ILE A 38 -29.39 -48.94 -20.17
N LYS A 39 -30.06 -48.05 -20.91
CA LYS A 39 -31.52 -48.12 -21.13
C LYS A 39 -31.92 -49.45 -21.78
N LEU A 40 -31.11 -49.97 -22.70
CA LEU A 40 -31.37 -51.28 -23.31
C LEU A 40 -31.26 -52.44 -22.33
N VAL A 41 -30.30 -52.41 -21.40
CA VAL A 41 -30.18 -53.44 -20.35
C VAL A 41 -31.40 -53.48 -19.43
N GLN A 42 -32.13 -52.36 -19.28
CA GLN A 42 -33.35 -52.29 -18.47
C GLN A 42 -34.57 -52.90 -19.18
N ASP A 43 -34.61 -52.84 -20.53
CA ASP A 43 -35.76 -53.27 -21.34
C ASP A 43 -35.62 -54.72 -21.89
N GLU A 44 -34.43 -55.32 -21.86
CA GLU A 44 -34.13 -56.60 -22.52
C GLU A 44 -34.46 -57.83 -21.64
N LYS A 45 -35.15 -58.83 -22.22
CA LYS A 45 -35.54 -60.08 -21.53
C LYS A 45 -34.51 -61.22 -21.64
N ASP A 46 -33.53 -61.09 -22.53
CA ASP A 46 -32.59 -62.14 -22.88
C ASP A 46 -31.27 -62.02 -22.08
N ALA A 47 -30.98 -63.00 -21.22
CA ALA A 47 -29.90 -62.91 -20.23
C ALA A 47 -28.49 -62.82 -20.85
N ASN A 48 -28.28 -63.48 -22.00
CA ASN A 48 -26.99 -63.48 -22.69
C ASN A 48 -26.67 -62.11 -23.35
N VAL A 49 -27.69 -61.45 -23.90
CA VAL A 49 -27.57 -60.12 -24.51
C VAL A 49 -27.32 -59.06 -23.43
N ALA A 50 -28.04 -59.15 -22.30
CA ALA A 50 -27.84 -58.27 -21.15
C ALA A 50 -26.41 -58.37 -20.57
N LEU A 51 -25.84 -59.58 -20.50
CA LEU A 51 -24.47 -59.80 -20.02
C LEU A 51 -23.43 -59.18 -20.99
N LEU A 52 -23.63 -59.34 -22.29
CA LEU A 52 -22.75 -58.77 -23.32
C LEU A 52 -22.77 -57.23 -23.28
N VAL A 53 -23.96 -56.63 -23.18
CA VAL A 53 -24.12 -55.18 -23.12
C VAL A 53 -23.48 -54.62 -21.84
N ARG A 54 -23.65 -55.29 -20.69
CA ARG A 54 -22.99 -54.88 -19.43
C ARG A 54 -21.46 -54.91 -19.55
N LYS A 55 -20.88 -55.93 -20.19
CA LYS A 55 -19.43 -56.02 -20.43
C LYS A 55 -18.93 -54.87 -21.31
N HIS A 56 -19.69 -54.51 -22.35
CA HIS A 56 -19.37 -53.36 -23.20
C HIS A 56 -19.49 -52.04 -22.45
N VAL A 57 -20.55 -51.85 -21.67
CA VAL A 57 -20.76 -50.65 -20.84
C VAL A 57 -19.62 -50.47 -19.82
N SER A 58 -19.18 -51.52 -19.13
CA SER A 58 -18.03 -51.43 -18.22
C SER A 58 -16.75 -51.02 -18.95
N LYS A 59 -16.47 -51.60 -20.11
CA LYS A 59 -15.31 -51.23 -20.93
C LYS A 59 -15.37 -49.77 -21.39
N PHE A 60 -16.54 -49.31 -21.83
CA PHE A 60 -16.71 -47.93 -22.30
C PHE A 60 -16.69 -46.90 -21.16
N MET A 61 -17.17 -47.27 -19.97
CA MET A 61 -16.99 -46.44 -18.76
C MET A 61 -15.52 -46.30 -18.41
N GLU A 62 -14.75 -47.38 -18.44
CA GLU A 62 -13.29 -47.35 -18.21
C GLU A 62 -12.57 -46.51 -19.29
N GLU A 63 -12.98 -46.60 -20.55
CA GLU A 63 -12.45 -45.74 -21.62
C GLU A 63 -12.79 -44.26 -21.43
N ALA A 64 -14.01 -43.94 -20.97
CA ALA A 64 -14.44 -42.57 -20.67
C ALA A 64 -13.69 -41.99 -19.47
N GLU A 65 -13.46 -42.78 -18.43
CA GLU A 65 -12.68 -42.39 -17.25
C GLU A 65 -11.19 -42.22 -17.57
N ASN A 66 -10.64 -43.05 -18.43
CA ASN A 66 -9.28 -42.90 -18.93
C ASN A 66 -9.08 -41.60 -19.73
N LEU A 67 -10.11 -41.11 -20.43
CA LEU A 67 -10.07 -39.80 -21.12
C LEU A 67 -10.06 -38.61 -20.14
N LEU A 68 -10.60 -38.78 -18.92
CA LEU A 68 -10.55 -37.78 -17.86
C LEU A 68 -9.18 -37.74 -17.16
N ASN A 69 -8.56 -38.91 -16.97
CA ASN A 69 -7.38 -39.05 -16.12
C ASN A 69 -6.05 -39.01 -16.86
N ASN A 70 -6.02 -39.34 -18.16
CA ASN A 70 -4.81 -39.28 -18.98
C ASN A 70 -4.86 -38.06 -19.92
N PRO A 71 -4.29 -36.91 -19.50
CA PRO A 71 -4.13 -35.77 -20.39
C PRO A 71 -3.25 -36.16 -21.59
N SER A 72 -3.50 -35.53 -22.74
CA SER A 72 -2.67 -35.70 -23.94
C SER A 72 -1.19 -35.42 -23.61
N GLU A 73 -0.26 -36.03 -24.35
CA GLU A 73 1.18 -35.74 -24.23
C GLU A 73 1.46 -34.23 -24.33
N HIS A 74 0.67 -33.52 -25.16
CA HIS A 74 0.73 -32.08 -25.30
C HIS A 74 0.30 -31.33 -24.03
N ALA A 75 -0.81 -31.73 -23.39
CA ALA A 75 -1.25 -31.16 -22.13
C ALA A 75 -0.27 -31.43 -20.97
N ARG A 76 0.42 -32.58 -20.97
CA ARG A 76 1.49 -32.88 -20.01
C ARG A 76 2.69 -31.95 -20.18
N GLU A 77 3.07 -31.67 -21.42
CA GLU A 77 4.15 -30.75 -21.73
C GLU A 77 3.78 -29.29 -21.40
N LEU A 78 2.56 -28.87 -21.74
CA LEU A 78 2.02 -27.56 -21.35
C LEU A 78 2.03 -27.37 -19.83
N ARG A 79 1.67 -28.40 -19.06
CA ARG A 79 1.72 -28.35 -17.59
C ARG A 79 3.15 -28.15 -17.06
N LYS A 80 4.14 -28.86 -17.62
CA LYS A 80 5.55 -28.68 -17.24
C LYS A 80 6.04 -27.27 -17.58
N ARG A 81 5.72 -26.80 -18.79
CA ARG A 81 6.08 -25.46 -19.26
C ARG A 81 5.45 -24.37 -18.39
N ALA A 82 4.16 -24.48 -18.06
CA ALA A 82 3.47 -23.53 -17.20
C ALA A 82 4.11 -23.46 -15.80
N ALA A 83 4.46 -24.61 -15.20
CA ALA A 83 5.15 -24.65 -13.90
C ALA A 83 6.54 -23.99 -13.94
N MET A 84 7.29 -24.19 -15.03
CA MET A 84 8.60 -23.54 -15.21
C MET A 84 8.47 -22.01 -15.31
N ILE A 85 7.51 -21.51 -16.09
CA ILE A 85 7.26 -20.07 -16.26
C ILE A 85 6.77 -19.45 -14.94
N GLU A 86 5.89 -20.14 -14.21
CA GLU A 86 5.45 -19.69 -12.87
C GLU A 86 6.64 -19.58 -11.89
N GLY A 87 7.58 -20.52 -11.94
CA GLY A 87 8.83 -20.44 -11.17
C GLY A 87 9.66 -19.21 -11.52
N ARG A 88 9.88 -18.97 -12.82
CA ARG A 88 10.59 -17.78 -13.32
C ARG A 88 9.90 -16.47 -12.95
N ALA A 89 8.56 -16.44 -12.96
CA ALA A 89 7.77 -15.29 -12.53
C ALA A 89 7.97 -14.99 -11.04
N LYS A 90 7.97 -16.03 -10.19
CA LYS A 90 8.24 -15.91 -8.74
C LYS A 90 9.66 -15.45 -8.45
N ASP A 91 10.65 -15.89 -9.22
CA ASP A 91 12.03 -15.44 -9.07
C ASP A 91 12.21 -13.99 -9.51
N ALA A 92 11.51 -13.56 -10.58
CA ALA A 92 11.48 -12.17 -11.01
C ALA A 92 10.79 -11.24 -9.99
N GLU A 93 9.75 -11.74 -9.32
CA GLU A 93 9.07 -11.07 -8.20
C GLU A 93 10.02 -10.89 -7.00
N LYS A 94 10.74 -11.95 -6.58
CA LYS A 94 11.77 -11.87 -5.52
C LYS A 94 12.92 -10.93 -5.88
N GLY A 95 13.25 -10.84 -7.17
CA GLY A 95 14.30 -9.98 -7.71
C GLY A 95 13.87 -8.53 -8.01
N PHE A 96 12.62 -8.15 -7.73
CA PHE A 96 12.06 -6.80 -7.98
C PHE A 96 12.14 -6.34 -9.44
N LYS A 97 12.15 -7.27 -10.41
CA LYS A 97 12.21 -6.95 -11.84
C LYS A 97 10.79 -6.82 -12.42
N ILE A 98 10.13 -5.69 -12.15
CA ILE A 98 8.69 -5.45 -12.45
C ILE A 98 8.32 -5.75 -13.90
N GLY A 99 9.09 -5.25 -14.88
CA GLY A 99 8.78 -5.47 -16.30
C GLY A 99 8.90 -6.94 -16.74
N LEU A 100 9.85 -7.67 -16.15
CA LEU A 100 10.09 -9.08 -16.47
C LEU A 100 9.07 -9.98 -15.74
N ALA A 101 8.68 -9.62 -14.52
CA ALA A 101 7.63 -10.31 -13.76
C ALA A 101 6.27 -10.19 -14.47
N LEU A 102 5.92 -9.01 -15.00
CA LEU A 102 4.72 -8.82 -15.80
C LEU A 102 4.70 -9.75 -17.01
N GLN A 103 5.79 -9.77 -17.79
CA GLN A 103 5.90 -10.62 -18.98
C GLN A 103 5.72 -12.12 -18.65
N TYR A 104 6.38 -12.62 -17.60
CA TYR A 104 6.26 -14.02 -17.21
C TYR A 104 4.89 -14.36 -16.63
N TYR A 105 4.23 -13.46 -15.90
CA TYR A 105 2.87 -13.71 -15.40
C TYR A 105 1.82 -13.70 -16.52
N THR A 106 1.99 -12.87 -17.54
CA THR A 106 1.14 -12.91 -18.75
C THR A 106 1.36 -14.20 -19.55
N GLU A 107 2.62 -14.59 -19.78
CA GLU A 107 2.94 -15.85 -20.50
C GLU A 107 2.46 -17.09 -19.72
N ALA A 108 2.52 -17.06 -18.39
CA ALA A 108 1.97 -18.11 -17.52
C ALA A 108 0.44 -18.18 -17.66
N ALA A 109 -0.26 -17.05 -17.68
CA ALA A 109 -1.71 -17.01 -17.85
C ALA A 109 -2.15 -17.59 -19.20
N ASP A 110 -1.45 -17.26 -20.28
CA ASP A 110 -1.74 -17.77 -21.62
C ASP A 110 -1.52 -19.30 -21.70
N THR A 111 -0.42 -19.79 -21.11
CA THR A 111 -0.12 -21.23 -21.08
C THR A 111 -1.09 -22.02 -20.19
N PHE A 112 -1.54 -21.47 -19.06
CA PHE A 112 -2.62 -22.07 -18.25
C PHE A 112 -3.98 -22.03 -18.95
N THR A 113 -4.24 -21.00 -19.75
CA THR A 113 -5.47 -20.90 -20.56
C THR A 113 -5.46 -21.93 -21.69
N ALA A 114 -4.34 -22.09 -22.40
CA ALA A 114 -4.15 -23.16 -23.39
C ALA A 114 -4.32 -24.55 -22.75
N LEU A 115 -3.72 -24.77 -21.58
CA LEU A 115 -3.90 -26.01 -20.82
C LEU A 115 -5.37 -26.25 -20.46
N ARG A 116 -6.13 -25.21 -20.09
CA ARG A 116 -7.57 -25.32 -19.81
C ARG A 116 -8.40 -25.69 -21.04
N HIS A 117 -8.01 -25.25 -22.23
CA HIS A 117 -8.70 -25.62 -23.47
C HIS A 117 -8.45 -27.08 -23.88
N GLU A 118 -7.30 -27.63 -23.52
CA GLU A 118 -6.92 -29.01 -23.85
C GLU A 118 -7.20 -30.03 -22.73
N SER A 119 -7.55 -29.55 -21.54
CA SER A 119 -7.78 -30.39 -20.35
C SER A 119 -9.27 -30.56 -20.03
N PHE A 120 -9.59 -31.67 -19.37
CA PHE A 120 -10.95 -32.04 -18.95
C PHE A 120 -11.04 -32.28 -17.45
N GLY A 121 -12.26 -32.26 -16.92
CA GLY A 121 -12.54 -32.57 -15.51
C GLY A 121 -11.82 -31.65 -14.52
N GLU A 122 -11.20 -32.26 -13.51
CA GLU A 122 -10.51 -31.55 -12.42
C GLU A 122 -9.27 -30.77 -12.91
N LEU A 123 -8.60 -31.26 -13.96
CA LEU A 123 -7.45 -30.55 -14.54
C LEU A 123 -7.88 -29.24 -15.22
N LYS A 124 -9.07 -29.21 -15.84
CA LYS A 124 -9.68 -28.00 -16.43
C LYS A 124 -9.98 -26.94 -15.36
N LYS A 125 -10.52 -27.36 -14.22
CA LYS A 125 -10.80 -26.46 -13.07
C LYS A 125 -9.50 -25.92 -12.49
N TRP A 126 -8.55 -26.79 -12.20
CA TRP A 126 -7.25 -26.42 -11.66
C TRP A 126 -6.48 -25.45 -12.56
N ALA A 127 -6.45 -25.72 -13.87
CA ALA A 127 -5.81 -24.83 -14.85
C ALA A 127 -6.52 -23.45 -14.90
N GLY A 128 -7.84 -23.41 -14.77
CA GLY A 128 -8.61 -22.17 -14.71
C GLY A 128 -8.30 -21.32 -13.47
N GLU A 129 -8.23 -21.94 -12.28
CA GLU A 129 -7.86 -21.24 -11.05
C GLU A 129 -6.45 -20.67 -11.12
N LYS A 130 -5.51 -21.44 -11.70
CA LYS A 130 -4.13 -21.00 -11.92
C LYS A 130 -4.01 -19.88 -12.94
N ALA A 131 -4.76 -19.92 -14.04
CA ALA A 131 -4.81 -18.85 -15.02
C ALA A 131 -5.33 -17.54 -14.38
N LEU A 132 -6.40 -17.62 -13.59
CA LEU A 132 -6.97 -16.45 -12.91
C LEU A 132 -5.99 -15.84 -11.89
N ALA A 133 -5.31 -16.69 -11.12
CA ALA A 133 -4.28 -16.23 -10.17
C ALA A 133 -3.11 -15.54 -10.88
N ALA A 134 -2.67 -16.06 -12.04
CA ALA A 134 -1.61 -15.45 -12.85
C ALA A 134 -2.05 -14.12 -13.46
N LEU A 135 -3.30 -14.01 -13.94
CA LEU A 135 -3.88 -12.77 -14.47
C LEU A 135 -3.98 -11.67 -13.41
N ASN A 136 -4.49 -12.00 -12.22
CA ASN A 136 -4.58 -11.03 -11.12
C ASN A 136 -3.20 -10.48 -10.73
N LYS A 137 -2.16 -11.32 -10.75
CA LYS A 137 -0.78 -10.88 -10.55
C LYS A 137 -0.26 -10.03 -11.72
N ALA A 138 -0.55 -10.41 -12.96
CA ALA A 138 -0.18 -9.61 -14.13
C ALA A 138 -0.82 -8.21 -14.08
N GLU A 139 -2.10 -8.10 -13.71
CA GLU A 139 -2.77 -6.80 -13.53
C GLU A 139 -2.14 -5.96 -12.42
N TYR A 140 -1.75 -6.59 -11.31
CA TYR A 140 -1.03 -5.92 -10.23
C TYR A 140 0.29 -5.33 -10.73
N PHE A 141 1.11 -6.12 -11.45
CA PHE A 141 2.37 -5.62 -12.03
C PHE A 141 2.17 -4.65 -13.18
N GLN A 142 1.06 -4.73 -13.93
CA GLN A 142 0.72 -3.77 -14.97
C GLN A 142 0.34 -2.41 -14.37
N LYS A 143 -0.37 -2.39 -13.24
CA LYS A 143 -0.65 -1.17 -12.47
C LYS A 143 0.66 -0.55 -11.96
N LEU A 144 1.58 -1.37 -11.43
CA LEU A 144 2.92 -0.93 -11.05
C LEU A 144 3.73 -0.39 -12.24
N GLN A 145 3.61 -1.01 -13.42
CA GLN A 145 4.28 -0.58 -14.65
C GLN A 145 3.70 0.73 -15.19
N LYS A 146 2.37 0.90 -15.22
CA LYS A 146 1.70 2.15 -15.64
C LYS A 146 2.07 3.34 -14.73
N CYS A 147 2.29 3.08 -13.45
CA CYS A 147 2.84 4.07 -12.51
C CYS A 147 4.33 4.40 -12.79
N THR A 148 5.09 3.51 -13.44
CA THR A 148 6.49 3.74 -13.85
C THR A 148 6.66 4.24 -15.29
N THR A 149 5.69 4.04 -16.18
CA THR A 149 5.76 4.48 -17.59
C THR A 149 5.07 5.81 -17.85
N LYS A 150 4.18 6.30 -16.97
CA LYS A 150 3.76 7.72 -16.98
C LYS A 150 4.94 8.69 -16.76
N THR A 151 6.11 8.18 -16.35
CA THR A 151 7.37 8.92 -16.20
C THR A 151 8.31 8.83 -17.41
N LYS A 152 7.93 8.15 -18.50
CA LYS A 152 8.79 7.99 -19.69
C LYS A 152 8.00 8.14 -20.99
N GLY A 153 7.87 9.38 -21.46
CA GLY A 153 7.31 9.67 -22.78
C GLY A 153 7.15 11.16 -23.07
N ASN A 154 8.24 11.93 -23.09
CA ASN A 154 8.53 13.02 -24.04
C ASN A 154 9.89 13.66 -23.69
N ASN A 155 10.85 13.61 -24.61
CA ASN A 155 12.03 14.49 -24.65
C ASN A 155 11.86 15.38 -25.90
N PRO A 156 12.26 16.68 -25.95
CA PRO A 156 13.50 17.21 -25.36
C PRO A 156 13.38 18.64 -24.75
N GLY A 157 14.32 19.01 -23.87
CA GLY A 157 14.53 20.41 -23.51
C GLY A 157 15.17 20.60 -22.15
N LYS A 158 16.32 21.27 -22.10
CA LYS A 158 16.85 21.87 -20.87
C LYS A 158 15.78 22.82 -20.31
N SER A 159 15.20 22.54 -19.15
CA SER A 159 14.41 23.47 -18.31
C SER A 159 13.82 22.66 -17.15
N ALA A 160 14.38 22.74 -15.93
CA ALA A 160 14.01 23.70 -14.89
C ALA A 160 12.78 23.29 -14.04
N ASP A 161 12.78 22.08 -13.47
CA ASP A 161 11.80 21.66 -12.45
C ASP A 161 12.45 21.16 -11.15
N ASP A 162 13.65 21.66 -10.81
CA ASP A 162 14.25 21.57 -9.47
C ASP A 162 13.59 22.56 -8.48
N ALA A 163 12.26 22.61 -8.46
CA ALA A 163 11.50 23.51 -7.60
C ALA A 163 10.36 22.78 -6.88
N ASN A 164 10.68 21.66 -6.24
CA ASN A 164 9.84 21.15 -5.15
C ASN A 164 10.68 21.10 -3.87
N ILE A 165 11.00 22.29 -3.36
CA ILE A 165 11.89 22.57 -2.23
C ILE A 165 11.43 21.94 -0.89
N LEU A 166 10.22 21.36 -0.83
CA LEU A 166 9.63 20.90 0.43
C LEU A 166 9.31 19.40 0.51
N GLY A 167 9.44 18.59 -0.54
CA GLY A 167 9.36 17.13 -0.43
C GLY A 167 8.12 16.54 0.29
N LEU A 168 7.01 17.30 0.35
CA LEU A 168 5.73 16.91 0.97
C LEU A 168 4.66 16.70 -0.11
N PRO A 169 3.64 15.84 0.13
CA PRO A 169 2.55 15.64 -0.80
C PRO A 169 1.70 16.92 -0.92
N SER A 170 1.37 17.31 -2.14
CA SER A 170 0.48 18.44 -2.43
C SER A 170 -0.90 18.22 -1.81
N ALA A 171 -1.50 19.29 -1.29
CA ALA A 171 -2.85 19.28 -0.74
C ALA A 171 -3.88 18.75 -1.77
N PRO A 172 -4.88 17.95 -1.36
CA PRO A 172 -5.90 17.47 -2.27
C PRO A 172 -6.95 18.56 -2.53
N GLY A 173 -6.99 19.15 -3.74
CA GLY A 173 -8.11 20.03 -4.11
C GLY A 173 -7.94 21.05 -5.25
N GLY A 174 -6.89 21.02 -6.06
CA GLY A 174 -6.80 21.88 -7.27
C GLY A 174 -7.04 21.05 -8.52
N GLU A 175 -8.25 21.13 -9.09
CA GLU A 175 -8.49 20.72 -10.46
C GLU A 175 -7.71 21.67 -11.40
N GLU A 176 -7.03 21.09 -12.39
CA GLU A 176 -6.40 21.82 -13.49
C GLU A 176 -7.49 22.53 -14.29
N GLU A 177 -7.63 23.85 -14.13
CA GLU A 177 -8.33 24.69 -15.11
C GLU A 177 -7.32 25.40 -16.02
N ASP A 178 -7.66 25.33 -17.31
CA ASP A 178 -6.87 25.68 -18.47
C ASP A 178 -6.41 27.14 -18.55
N ALA A 179 -5.21 27.29 -19.10
CA ALA A 179 -4.79 28.30 -20.07
C ALA A 179 -5.42 29.71 -20.00
N TYR A 180 -4.65 30.68 -19.48
CA TYR A 180 -4.62 32.03 -20.05
C TYR A 180 -3.18 32.45 -20.34
N SER A 181 -2.81 32.34 -21.61
CA SER A 181 -1.66 33.02 -22.20
C SER A 181 -1.88 34.54 -22.15
N VAL A 182 -0.93 35.29 -21.59
CA VAL A 182 -0.84 36.75 -21.73
C VAL A 182 0.45 37.09 -22.49
N PRO A 183 0.40 37.94 -23.54
CA PRO A 183 1.53 38.16 -24.42
C PRO A 183 2.59 39.05 -23.78
N ALA A 184 3.84 38.82 -24.17
CA ALA A 184 4.93 39.76 -23.96
C ALA A 184 4.71 41.00 -24.85
N ASN A 185 4.47 42.18 -24.24
CA ASN A 185 5.04 43.46 -24.68
C ASN A 185 4.60 44.66 -23.81
N MET A 186 5.59 45.51 -23.50
CA MET A 186 5.51 46.97 -23.26
C MET A 186 4.81 47.43 -21.96
N THR A 187 5.17 48.50 -21.28
CA THR A 187 6.30 49.45 -21.20
C THR A 187 6.06 50.25 -19.91
N ALA A 188 7.12 50.87 -19.39
CA ALA A 188 7.20 51.81 -18.26
C ALA A 188 5.92 52.59 -17.90
N ILE A 189 5.62 52.67 -16.59
CA ILE A 189 4.74 53.69 -15.99
C ILE A 189 5.41 54.29 -14.73
N ASP A 190 5.21 55.61 -14.62
CA ASP A 190 5.75 56.70 -13.79
C ASP A 190 5.94 56.47 -12.27
N PRO A 191 6.85 57.22 -11.58
CA PRO A 191 7.11 57.12 -10.14
C PRO A 191 6.20 57.95 -9.22
N ASN A 192 5.12 58.58 -9.71
CA ASN A 192 4.28 59.47 -8.89
C ASN A 192 2.79 59.08 -8.98
N ASP A 193 2.32 58.25 -8.06
CA ASP A 193 0.90 58.20 -7.70
C ASP A 193 0.75 57.94 -6.18
N GLU A 194 0.12 58.88 -5.48
CA GLU A 194 -0.08 58.88 -4.03
C GLU A 194 -1.48 58.34 -3.68
N GLY A 195 -1.54 57.33 -2.80
CA GLY A 195 -2.74 56.98 -2.03
C GLY A 195 -2.95 55.47 -1.78
N PRO A 196 -3.05 54.98 -0.52
CA PRO A 196 -3.34 53.57 -0.24
C PRO A 196 -4.85 53.32 -0.19
N ASN A 197 -5.35 52.44 -1.06
CA ASN A 197 -6.71 51.88 -0.98
C ASN A 197 -6.66 50.58 -0.13
N PRO A 198 -7.51 50.38 0.91
CA PRO A 198 -7.34 49.26 1.85
C PRO A 198 -7.82 47.88 1.34
N ASN A 199 -8.30 47.76 0.11
CA ASN A 199 -8.99 46.54 -0.36
C ASN A 199 -8.22 45.71 -1.41
N SER A 200 -6.90 45.63 -1.31
CA SER A 200 -6.12 44.70 -2.13
C SER A 200 -5.20 43.85 -1.26
N LEU A 201 -5.61 42.60 -1.00
CA LEU A 201 -4.72 41.53 -0.53
C LEU A 201 -3.74 41.06 -1.63
N THR A 202 -3.55 41.86 -2.68
CA THR A 202 -2.70 41.57 -3.85
C THR A 202 -1.36 42.32 -3.81
N MET A 203 -0.87 42.61 -2.61
CA MET A 203 0.47 43.13 -2.30
C MET A 203 0.93 42.30 -1.10
N VAL A 204 1.90 41.39 -1.13
CA VAL A 204 3.31 41.54 -1.52
C VAL A 204 3.88 40.13 -1.77
N PHE A 205 3.88 39.63 -3.00
CA PHE A 205 4.90 38.65 -3.41
C PHE A 205 6.00 39.43 -4.14
N ALA A 206 6.65 40.34 -3.40
CA ALA A 206 7.94 40.87 -3.81
C ALA A 206 8.81 39.67 -4.18
N ARG A 207 9.52 39.73 -5.31
CA ARG A 207 10.47 38.69 -5.76
C ARG A 207 11.34 38.29 -4.56
N VAL A 208 11.01 37.17 -3.94
CA VAL A 208 11.65 36.79 -2.68
C VAL A 208 13.10 36.42 -3.00
N ASN A 209 14.05 37.12 -2.37
CA ASN A 209 15.46 36.84 -2.57
C ASN A 209 15.78 35.44 -2.04
N LYS A 210 16.14 34.51 -2.94
CA LYS A 210 16.44 33.11 -2.57
C LYS A 210 17.50 33.00 -1.48
N ALA A 211 18.49 33.91 -1.46
CA ALA A 211 19.53 33.92 -0.44
C ALA A 211 19.01 34.35 0.94
N GLU A 212 18.01 35.23 0.98
CA GLU A 212 17.40 35.69 2.22
C GLU A 212 16.48 34.62 2.83
N VAL A 213 15.70 33.93 1.99
CA VAL A 213 14.91 32.75 2.40
C VAL A 213 15.82 31.69 2.98
N GLU A 214 16.92 31.38 2.28
CA GLU A 214 17.88 30.39 2.74
C GLU A 214 18.46 30.75 4.12
N LYS A 215 18.78 32.03 4.34
CA LYS A 215 19.25 32.52 5.64
C LYS A 215 18.19 32.35 6.74
N ILE A 216 16.93 32.67 6.47
CA ILE A 216 15.82 32.51 7.41
C ILE A 216 15.62 31.02 7.74
N LEU A 217 15.66 30.15 6.74
CA LEU A 217 15.52 28.70 6.95
C LEU A 217 16.65 28.12 7.80
N ILE A 218 17.90 28.58 7.59
CA ILE A 218 19.07 28.21 8.41
C ILE A 218 18.90 28.70 9.86
N GLN A 219 18.42 29.93 10.06
CA GLN A 219 18.12 30.44 11.41
C GLN A 219 17.04 29.60 12.09
N GLY A 220 16.04 29.14 11.34
CA GLY A 220 14.99 28.26 11.84
C GLY A 220 15.45 26.87 12.26
N ASN A 221 16.71 26.47 11.99
CA ASN A 221 17.28 25.19 12.45
C ASN A 221 17.39 25.11 13.97
N GLN A 222 17.51 26.24 14.66
CA GLN A 222 17.61 26.25 16.12
C GLN A 222 16.22 26.24 16.73
N ILE A 223 15.85 25.13 17.38
CA ILE A 223 14.54 24.95 18.03
C ILE A 223 14.80 24.43 19.43
N ASN A 224 14.30 25.14 20.46
CA ASN A 224 14.44 24.75 21.87
C ASN A 224 15.88 24.44 22.30
N GLY A 225 16.86 25.20 21.79
CA GLY A 225 18.27 25.03 22.10
C GLY A 225 18.96 23.84 21.40
N LYS A 226 18.24 23.11 20.54
CA LYS A 226 18.76 22.01 19.72
C LYS A 226 18.80 22.41 18.25
N PHE A 227 19.56 21.67 17.44
CA PHE A 227 19.75 21.95 16.02
C PHE A 227 19.08 20.88 15.16
N PHE A 228 18.08 21.28 14.39
CA PHE A 228 17.31 20.43 13.48
C PHE A 228 17.50 20.90 12.04
N GLU A 229 18.42 20.25 11.33
CA GLU A 229 18.69 20.51 9.92
C GLU A 229 17.50 20.15 9.04
N ARG A 230 17.47 20.74 7.85
CA ARG A 230 16.55 20.31 6.79
C ARG A 230 16.87 18.89 6.36
N PHE A 231 15.84 18.18 5.93
CA PHE A 231 15.97 16.87 5.34
C PHE A 231 16.41 16.99 3.88
N PHE A 232 17.48 16.30 3.49
CA PHE A 232 17.93 16.19 2.10
C PHE A 232 17.79 14.76 1.58
N LEU A 233 17.76 14.58 0.26
CA LEU A 233 17.66 13.25 -0.36
C LEU A 233 18.80 12.32 0.05
N THR A 234 20.00 12.86 0.31
CA THR A 234 21.15 12.09 0.81
C THR A 234 20.94 11.54 2.21
N ASP A 235 20.07 12.14 3.02
CA ASP A 235 19.75 11.61 4.36
C ASP A 235 18.94 10.31 4.25
N ALA A 236 18.21 10.10 3.14
CA ALA A 236 17.40 8.90 2.89
C ALA A 236 18.22 7.63 2.58
N ASP A 237 19.52 7.77 2.30
CA ASP A 237 20.36 6.64 1.88
C ASP A 237 20.44 5.56 2.96
N GLU A 238 20.19 4.30 2.57
CA GLU A 238 20.19 3.12 3.46
C GLU A 238 21.49 3.02 4.28
N LYS A 239 22.62 3.41 3.70
CA LYS A 239 23.96 3.41 4.32
C LYS A 239 24.04 4.28 5.57
N ASN A 240 23.23 5.33 5.70
CA ASN A 240 23.22 6.21 6.87
C ASN A 240 22.67 5.53 8.13
N TYR A 241 22.02 4.38 7.95
CA TYR A 241 21.35 3.62 9.00
C TYR A 241 22.03 2.25 9.23
N GLU A 242 23.12 1.97 8.52
CA GLU A 242 23.98 0.81 8.74
C GLU A 242 24.99 1.07 9.86
N GLY A 243 25.47 0.00 10.51
CA GLY A 243 26.54 0.08 11.51
C GLY A 243 26.13 -0.31 12.91
N SER A 244 26.91 0.14 13.89
CA SER A 244 26.72 -0.17 15.32
C SER A 244 25.53 0.56 15.93
N ALA A 245 25.12 0.15 17.12
CA ALA A 245 24.03 0.77 17.87
C ALA A 245 24.22 2.30 17.97
N TRP A 246 23.25 3.04 17.43
CA TRP A 246 23.23 4.49 17.42
C TRP A 246 22.55 5.00 18.69
N LYS A 247 23.08 6.08 19.23
CA LYS A 247 22.51 6.81 20.36
C LYS A 247 22.33 8.25 19.96
N ASP A 248 21.26 8.85 20.44
CA ASP A 248 20.96 10.24 20.14
C ASP A 248 22.03 11.18 20.75
N PRO A 249 22.74 11.99 19.95
CA PRO A 249 23.69 12.97 20.45
C PRO A 249 23.04 14.01 21.37
N ASP A 250 21.76 14.33 21.14
CA ASP A 250 21.00 15.28 21.97
C ASP A 250 20.48 14.64 23.27
N GLY A 251 20.73 13.33 23.44
CA GLY A 251 20.18 12.53 24.52
C GLY A 251 18.66 12.35 24.42
N TYR A 252 18.09 11.82 25.48
CA TYR A 252 16.66 11.58 25.55
C TYR A 252 15.87 12.87 25.80
N PRO A 253 14.66 13.01 25.20
CA PRO A 253 13.73 14.06 25.61
C PRO A 253 13.46 13.99 27.12
N LYS A 254 13.25 15.15 27.74
CA LYS A 254 12.87 15.18 29.15
C LYS A 254 11.53 14.47 29.31
N LEU A 255 11.48 13.53 30.25
CA LEU A 255 10.27 12.80 30.59
C LEU A 255 9.27 13.73 31.28
N SER A 256 7.99 13.43 31.11
CA SER A 256 6.93 14.17 31.79
C SER A 256 6.93 13.93 33.30
N GLU A 257 6.23 14.78 34.05
CA GLU A 257 6.01 14.59 35.48
C GLU A 257 5.37 13.22 35.76
N VAL A 258 4.33 12.85 35.00
CA VAL A 258 3.65 11.55 35.11
C VAL A 258 4.59 10.37 34.83
N GLN A 259 5.46 10.49 33.81
CA GLN A 259 6.48 9.48 33.50
C GLN A 259 7.49 9.35 34.64
N ARG A 260 7.93 10.49 35.20
CA ARG A 260 8.91 10.51 36.28
C ARG A 260 8.35 9.92 37.58
N GLU A 261 7.12 10.26 37.93
CA GLU A 261 6.38 9.71 39.08
C GLU A 261 6.16 8.20 38.94
N SER A 262 5.93 7.72 37.73
CA SER A 262 5.80 6.29 37.42
C SER A 262 7.15 5.56 37.29
N HIS A 263 8.25 6.21 37.67
CA HIS A 263 9.62 5.70 37.56
C HIS A 263 9.97 5.22 36.15
N ALA A 264 9.59 5.97 35.10
CA ALA A 264 9.87 5.58 33.72
C ALA A 264 11.38 5.47 33.44
N ARG A 265 11.74 4.50 32.60
CA ARG A 265 13.09 4.26 32.09
C ARG A 265 13.07 4.14 30.58
N TRP A 266 14.24 4.24 29.96
CA TRP A 266 14.40 4.10 28.51
C TRP A 266 14.74 2.66 28.15
N GLY A 267 13.82 1.97 27.48
CA GLY A 267 13.95 0.56 27.06
C GLY A 267 14.02 0.41 25.55
N ARG A 268 14.70 -0.62 25.05
CA ARG A 268 14.72 -0.92 23.60
C ARG A 268 13.46 -1.71 23.20
N PRO A 269 12.95 -1.55 21.97
CA PRO A 269 11.84 -2.36 21.46
C PRO A 269 12.07 -3.87 21.61
N SER A 270 13.31 -4.33 21.38
CA SER A 270 13.70 -5.75 21.54
C SER A 270 13.68 -6.27 22.97
N GLN A 271 13.62 -5.39 23.97
CA GLN A 271 13.47 -5.74 25.39
C GLN A 271 12.00 -5.70 25.85
N ILE A 272 11.15 -5.03 25.07
CA ILE A 272 9.74 -4.77 25.40
C ILE A 272 8.84 -5.78 24.68
N PHE A 273 9.14 -6.04 23.41
CA PHE A 273 8.34 -6.87 22.51
C PHE A 273 9.08 -8.14 22.11
N LEU A 274 8.32 -9.20 21.80
CA LEU A 274 8.91 -10.48 21.37
C LEU A 274 9.46 -10.40 19.94
N SER A 275 8.73 -9.72 19.05
CA SER A 275 9.01 -9.57 17.64
C SER A 275 8.53 -8.18 17.17
N PRO A 276 9.24 -7.09 17.56
CA PRO A 276 8.86 -5.75 17.15
C PRO A 276 8.89 -5.61 15.62
N TYR A 277 8.01 -4.78 15.09
CA TYR A 277 8.01 -4.40 13.69
C TYR A 277 7.66 -2.90 13.56
N LEU A 278 7.97 -2.29 12.41
CA LEU A 278 7.74 -0.85 12.26
C LEU A 278 6.25 -0.55 12.02
N PHE A 279 5.64 -1.18 11.02
CA PHE A 279 4.23 -1.05 10.68
C PHE A 279 3.62 -2.43 10.42
N HIS A 280 2.45 -2.73 10.98
CA HIS A 280 1.61 -3.88 10.56
C HIS A 280 0.44 -3.43 9.72
N SER A 281 -0.28 -2.40 10.19
CA SER A 281 -1.38 -1.77 9.46
C SER A 281 -1.53 -0.32 9.92
N LEU A 282 -1.74 0.60 8.97
CA LEU A 282 -1.95 2.02 9.25
C LEU A 282 -3.40 2.26 9.67
N GLU A 283 -3.73 1.92 10.91
CA GLU A 283 -5.06 2.10 11.47
C GLU A 283 -5.00 3.04 12.67
N GLY A 284 -5.64 4.21 12.56
CA GLY A 284 -5.64 5.17 13.67
C GLY A 284 -6.34 4.65 14.91
N ARG A 285 -7.35 3.77 14.74
CA ARG A 285 -8.15 3.21 15.84
C ARG A 285 -7.38 2.35 16.84
N VAL A 286 -6.20 1.83 16.46
CA VAL A 286 -5.40 1.01 17.37
C VAL A 286 -4.42 1.84 18.20
N ILE A 287 -4.24 3.13 17.88
CA ILE A 287 -3.35 4.00 18.63
C ILE A 287 -3.99 4.28 19.99
N VAL A 288 -3.28 3.88 21.05
CA VAL A 288 -3.66 4.11 22.43
C VAL A 288 -2.59 4.93 23.11
N GLN A 289 -3.01 5.80 24.01
CA GLN A 289 -2.11 6.59 24.84
C GLN A 289 -2.10 6.03 26.25
N SER A 290 -0.94 6.06 26.89
CA SER A 290 -0.84 5.92 28.34
C SER A 290 -1.56 7.12 29.00
N SER A 291 -2.03 6.99 30.23
CA SER A 291 -2.76 8.06 30.91
C SER A 291 -1.84 9.25 31.27
N GLY A 292 -2.24 10.48 30.93
CA GLY A 292 -1.56 11.71 31.39
C GLY A 292 -0.82 12.55 30.33
N TYR A 293 -1.06 12.34 29.03
CA TYR A 293 -0.36 13.04 27.93
C TYR A 293 -1.31 13.88 27.06
N SER A 294 -0.74 14.74 26.21
CA SER A 294 -1.50 15.52 25.24
C SER A 294 -2.22 14.62 24.23
N HIS A 295 -3.54 14.64 24.27
CA HIS A 295 -4.39 13.86 23.36
C HIS A 295 -4.29 14.29 21.89
N SER A 296 -3.91 15.54 21.63
CA SER A 296 -3.94 16.15 20.30
C SER A 296 -3.00 15.44 19.31
N PHE A 297 -1.78 15.10 19.73
CA PHE A 297 -0.78 14.56 18.82
C PHE A 297 -1.12 13.14 18.36
N ALA A 298 -1.51 12.25 19.30
CA ALA A 298 -1.93 10.90 18.93
C ALA A 298 -3.19 10.91 18.06
N LEU A 299 -4.15 11.80 18.33
CA LEU A 299 -5.32 11.97 17.47
C LEU A 299 -4.94 12.43 16.07
N SER A 300 -4.03 13.39 15.95
CA SER A 300 -3.53 13.87 14.65
C SER A 300 -2.80 12.77 13.89
N LEU A 301 -2.01 11.96 14.59
CA LEU A 301 -1.34 10.79 14.02
C LEU A 301 -2.36 9.73 13.54
N SER A 302 -3.41 9.48 14.32
CA SER A 302 -4.51 8.58 13.94
C SER A 302 -5.24 9.05 12.68
N VAL A 303 -5.52 10.36 12.58
CA VAL A 303 -6.14 10.96 11.38
C VAL A 303 -5.24 10.78 10.16
N CYS A 304 -3.94 11.06 10.29
CA CYS A 304 -2.97 10.86 9.21
C CYS A 304 -2.89 9.40 8.76
N ALA A 305 -2.89 8.45 9.71
CA ALA A 305 -2.88 7.02 9.43
C ALA A 305 -4.14 6.57 8.66
N ASP A 306 -5.31 6.96 9.16
CA ASP A 306 -6.58 6.60 8.52
C ASP A 306 -6.75 7.28 7.16
N TRP A 307 -6.24 8.49 6.97
CA TRP A 307 -6.22 9.14 5.66
C TRP A 307 -5.36 8.37 4.66
N GLU A 308 -4.13 8.02 5.04
CA GLU A 308 -3.23 7.26 4.17
C GLU A 308 -3.84 5.91 3.78
N ARG A 309 -4.45 5.21 4.75
CA ARG A 309 -5.17 3.95 4.51
C ARG A 309 -6.38 4.15 3.59
N ARG A 310 -7.17 5.20 3.80
CA ARG A 310 -8.39 5.48 3.02
C ARG A 310 -8.09 5.83 1.57
N PHE A 311 -7.04 6.61 1.32
CA PHE A 311 -6.74 7.15 -0.01
C PHE A 311 -5.60 6.43 -0.72
N GLY A 312 -4.87 5.53 -0.05
CA GLY A 312 -3.74 4.79 -0.62
C GLY A 312 -2.57 5.69 -1.03
N LYS A 313 -2.49 6.90 -0.44
CA LYS A 313 -1.42 7.88 -0.69
C LYS A 313 -0.53 7.96 0.52
N SER A 314 0.78 7.81 0.31
CA SER A 314 1.75 7.85 1.39
C SER A 314 1.82 9.22 2.05
N LEU A 315 1.71 9.24 3.37
CA LEU A 315 1.79 10.43 4.19
C LEU A 315 2.74 10.22 5.38
N ILE A 316 2.32 9.40 6.34
CA ILE A 316 3.12 9.07 7.52
C ILE A 316 4.07 7.91 7.24
N SER A 317 3.68 6.91 6.44
CA SER A 317 4.59 5.78 6.20
C SER A 317 5.93 6.24 5.61
N ARG A 318 5.92 7.18 4.66
CA ARG A 318 7.12 7.67 3.98
C ARG A 318 7.87 8.78 4.71
N SER A 319 7.36 9.28 5.82
CA SER A 319 8.03 10.33 6.59
C SER A 319 8.99 9.77 7.67
N ILE A 320 9.05 8.46 7.86
CA ILE A 320 9.99 7.77 8.77
C ILE A 320 11.01 6.92 8.02
N TYR A 321 12.27 6.98 8.44
CA TYR A 321 13.42 6.29 7.84
C TYR A 321 14.13 5.42 8.89
N PRO A 322 14.76 4.30 8.48
CA PRO A 322 15.15 3.92 7.12
C PRO A 322 14.05 3.32 6.23
N HIS A 323 14.29 3.39 4.92
CA HIS A 323 13.50 2.69 3.91
C HIS A 323 14.35 1.66 3.18
N VAL A 324 13.83 0.47 2.92
CA VAL A 324 14.41 -0.49 1.99
C VAL A 324 13.50 -0.62 0.78
N ARG A 325 14.01 -0.31 -0.41
CA ARG A 325 13.21 -0.31 -1.66
C ARG A 325 11.93 0.55 -1.54
N GLY A 326 12.02 1.67 -0.83
CA GLY A 326 10.90 2.60 -0.62
C GLY A 326 9.86 2.16 0.42
N ILE A 327 10.11 1.07 1.15
CA ILE A 327 9.26 0.57 2.23
C ILE A 327 9.94 0.88 3.57
N PRO A 328 9.26 1.49 4.54
CA PRO A 328 9.83 1.78 5.84
C PRO A 328 10.16 0.48 6.57
N VAL A 329 11.35 0.39 7.17
CA VAL A 329 11.78 -0.81 7.88
C VAL A 329 12.32 -0.48 9.26
N LEU A 330 12.35 -1.48 10.14
CA LEU A 330 13.07 -1.36 11.40
C LEU A 330 14.56 -1.07 11.13
N SER A 331 15.10 -0.14 11.90
CA SER A 331 16.50 0.23 11.81
C SER A 331 17.37 -0.81 12.49
N ARG A 332 18.39 -1.29 11.79
CA ARG A 332 19.37 -2.25 12.35
C ARG A 332 20.32 -1.61 13.35
N SER A 333 20.64 -0.33 13.15
CA SER A 333 21.46 0.46 14.07
C SER A 333 20.65 1.06 15.22
N GLY A 334 19.32 1.01 15.16
CA GLY A 334 18.45 1.72 16.10
C GLY A 334 18.33 3.23 15.84
N ARG A 335 18.91 3.73 14.74
CA ARG A 335 18.75 5.13 14.29
C ARG A 335 17.48 5.28 13.46
N TYR A 336 16.65 6.25 13.80
CA TYR A 336 15.49 6.66 12.99
C TYR A 336 15.58 8.14 12.63
N VAL A 337 15.04 8.48 11.47
CA VAL A 337 14.87 9.88 11.05
C VAL A 337 13.43 10.10 10.66
N LEU A 338 12.79 11.10 11.26
CA LEU A 338 11.43 11.50 10.94
C LEU A 338 11.44 12.88 10.28
N LYS A 339 10.63 13.03 9.24
CA LYS A 339 10.38 14.30 8.57
C LYS A 339 9.25 15.03 9.27
N MET A 340 9.49 16.25 9.71
CA MET A 340 8.46 17.12 10.28
C MET A 340 8.59 18.53 9.69
N LEU A 341 7.47 19.14 9.30
CA LEU A 341 7.44 20.51 8.79
C LEU A 341 7.41 21.49 9.96
N VAL A 342 8.53 22.18 10.21
CA VAL A 342 8.61 23.15 11.29
C VAL A 342 9.41 24.36 10.85
N ASN A 343 8.94 25.56 11.23
CA ASN A 343 9.57 26.83 10.85
C ASN A 343 9.79 26.93 9.32
N GLY A 344 8.78 26.55 8.54
CA GLY A 344 8.76 26.69 7.08
C GLY A 344 9.62 25.70 6.29
N ALA A 345 10.22 24.68 6.91
CA ALA A 345 10.98 23.65 6.20
C ALA A 345 10.77 22.26 6.78
N VAL A 346 10.94 21.23 5.93
CA VAL A 346 10.96 19.85 6.37
C VAL A 346 12.29 19.55 7.05
N ARG A 347 12.23 19.28 8.34
CA ARG A 347 13.39 19.03 9.20
C ARG A 347 13.57 17.54 9.43
N LYS A 348 14.83 17.12 9.52
CA LYS A 348 15.20 15.75 9.86
C LYS A 348 15.32 15.64 11.37
N VAL A 349 14.36 14.96 11.99
CA VAL A 349 14.38 14.69 13.42
C VAL A 349 14.99 13.32 13.63
N CYS A 350 16.29 13.30 13.97
CA CYS A 350 17.01 12.07 14.28
C CYS A 350 16.67 11.63 15.71
N ILE A 351 16.29 10.37 15.91
CA ILE A 351 16.05 9.76 17.24
C ILE A 351 16.62 8.35 17.30
N ASP A 352 16.92 7.89 18.51
CA ASP A 352 17.31 6.50 18.75
C ASP A 352 16.07 5.62 19.06
N GLU A 353 16.26 4.31 19.08
CA GLU A 353 15.19 3.33 19.26
C GLU A 353 14.60 3.29 20.67
N PHE A 354 15.22 3.91 21.68
CA PHE A 354 14.79 3.74 23.06
C PHE A 354 13.44 4.42 23.33
N LEU A 355 12.53 3.74 24.02
CA LEU A 355 11.19 4.24 24.33
C LEU A 355 10.99 4.35 25.85
N PRO A 356 10.18 5.32 26.33
CA PRO A 356 9.85 5.41 27.74
C PRO A 356 8.96 4.23 28.14
N VAL A 357 9.40 3.47 29.14
CA VAL A 357 8.70 2.33 29.72
C VAL A 357 8.61 2.46 31.22
N LYS A 358 7.51 1.97 31.79
CA LYS A 358 7.36 1.89 33.24
C LYS A 358 8.36 0.86 33.79
N SER A 359 9.10 1.23 34.84
CA SER A 359 10.13 0.34 35.38
C SER A 359 9.66 -0.59 36.50
N GLU A 360 8.47 -0.34 37.05
CA GLU A 360 7.88 -1.14 38.13
C GLU A 360 6.66 -1.92 37.62
N GLY A 361 6.68 -3.24 37.82
CA GLY A 361 5.61 -4.14 37.42
C GLY A 361 5.79 -4.71 36.00
N GLU A 362 4.68 -4.93 35.30
CA GLU A 362 4.71 -5.35 33.89
C GLU A 362 5.30 -4.23 33.02
N VAL A 363 6.11 -4.61 32.03
CA VAL A 363 6.76 -3.67 31.11
C VAL A 363 5.70 -3.05 30.22
N GLU A 364 5.37 -1.78 30.49
CA GLU A 364 4.35 -1.03 29.76
C GLU A 364 4.96 0.23 29.13
N LEU A 365 4.59 0.51 27.88
CA LEU A 365 4.99 1.74 27.20
C LEU A 365 4.28 2.95 27.81
N MET A 366 5.06 3.99 28.10
CA MET A 366 4.57 5.26 28.62
C MET A 366 4.51 6.34 27.54
N CYS A 367 4.12 5.94 26.33
CA CYS A 367 4.00 6.78 25.15
C CYS A 367 2.86 6.25 24.26
N SER A 368 2.50 6.99 23.20
CA SER A 368 1.56 6.47 22.19
C SER A 368 2.03 5.11 21.67
N SER A 369 1.18 4.10 21.77
CA SER A 369 1.46 2.72 21.37
C SER A 369 0.27 2.14 20.61
N SER A 370 0.39 0.91 20.11
CA SER A 370 -0.69 0.25 19.36
C SER A 370 -1.27 -0.91 20.15
N LEU A 371 -2.58 -0.90 20.33
CA LEU A 371 -3.30 -1.90 21.11
C LEU A 371 -3.18 -3.29 20.47
N GLY A 372 -2.66 -4.25 21.24
CA GLY A 372 -2.53 -5.65 20.81
C GLY A 372 -1.54 -5.87 19.66
N ARG A 373 -0.62 -4.92 19.44
CA ARG A 373 0.35 -4.94 18.33
C ARG A 373 1.74 -4.56 18.82
N GLU A 374 2.75 -5.24 18.30
CA GLU A 374 4.15 -4.96 18.60
C GLU A 374 4.76 -3.94 17.62
N GLU A 375 3.98 -2.92 17.27
CA GLU A 375 4.34 -1.90 16.29
C GLU A 375 4.78 -0.61 16.95
N ILE A 376 5.93 -0.08 16.52
CA ILE A 376 6.62 0.99 17.27
C ILE A 376 6.54 2.36 16.60
N TRP A 377 5.96 2.45 15.40
CA TRP A 377 5.93 3.70 14.64
C TRP A 377 5.29 4.84 15.44
N ALA A 378 4.16 4.61 16.11
CA ALA A 378 3.48 5.64 16.90
C ALA A 378 4.37 6.22 18.02
N CYS A 379 5.08 5.34 18.74
CA CYS A 379 6.02 5.74 19.78
C CYS A 379 7.17 6.58 19.21
N LEU A 380 7.68 6.23 18.03
CA LEU A 380 8.76 6.93 17.36
C LEU A 380 8.32 8.32 16.88
N TYR A 381 7.12 8.46 16.32
CA TYR A 381 6.54 9.76 15.95
C TYR A 381 6.41 10.67 17.16
N GLU A 382 5.83 10.15 18.24
CA GLU A 382 5.66 10.91 19.48
C GLU A 382 7.01 11.35 20.07
N LYS A 383 7.98 10.43 20.12
CA LYS A 383 9.32 10.76 20.60
C LYS A 383 10.02 11.83 19.77
N ALA A 384 9.93 11.75 18.44
CA ALA A 384 10.49 12.78 17.57
C ALA A 384 9.84 14.14 17.79
N TYR A 385 8.51 14.15 17.93
CA TYR A 385 7.75 15.36 18.18
C TYR A 385 8.16 16.02 19.48
N PHE A 386 8.18 15.29 20.60
CA PHE A 386 8.60 15.83 21.89
C PHE A 386 10.10 16.11 21.97
N LYS A 387 10.95 15.45 21.17
CA LYS A 387 12.35 15.86 21.01
C LYS A 387 12.43 17.28 20.44
N LEU A 388 11.63 17.57 19.41
CA LEU A 388 11.57 18.88 18.76
C LEU A 388 11.04 19.96 19.72
N HIS A 389 10.06 19.60 20.55
CA HIS A 389 9.48 20.49 21.57
C HIS A 389 10.22 20.52 22.91
N GLY A 390 11.27 19.70 23.07
CA GLY A 390 12.19 19.69 24.21
C GLY A 390 11.81 18.75 25.36
N SER A 391 10.52 18.46 25.58
CA SER A 391 10.03 17.63 26.70
C SER A 391 8.71 16.94 26.38
N TYR A 392 8.45 15.79 27.02
CA TYR A 392 7.13 15.14 27.08
C TYR A 392 6.13 15.89 27.96
N ASP A 393 6.59 16.80 28.83
CA ASP A 393 5.72 17.75 29.58
C ASP A 393 5.19 18.90 28.71
N PHE A 394 5.50 18.90 27.41
CA PHE A 394 5.04 19.96 26.54
C PHE A 394 3.50 19.93 26.43
N THR A 395 2.87 20.96 26.99
CA THR A 395 1.44 21.24 26.87
C THR A 395 1.30 22.56 26.11
N GLY A 396 0.60 22.57 24.97
CA GLY A 396 0.43 23.81 24.22
C GLY A 396 0.17 23.71 22.72
N TRP A 397 0.13 22.51 22.14
CA TRP A 397 -0.19 22.35 20.71
C TRP A 397 -1.66 21.99 20.51
N THR A 398 -2.22 22.52 19.44
CA THR A 398 -3.51 22.14 18.89
C THR A 398 -3.34 21.02 17.87
N SER A 399 -4.39 20.23 17.62
CA SER A 399 -4.38 19.22 16.55
C SER A 399 -4.10 19.84 15.17
N CYS A 400 -4.41 21.12 14.97
CA CYS A 400 -4.11 21.86 13.75
C CYS A 400 -2.60 21.98 13.52
N GLU A 401 -1.84 22.35 14.55
CA GLU A 401 -0.39 22.48 14.47
C GLU A 401 0.29 21.10 14.36
N ASP A 402 -0.22 20.11 15.10
CA ASP A 402 0.24 18.73 15.01
C ASP A 402 0.09 18.19 13.57
N LEU A 403 -1.08 18.39 12.95
CA LEU A 403 -1.34 18.04 11.55
C LEU A 403 -0.41 18.82 10.62
N HIS A 404 -0.27 20.14 10.78
CA HIS A 404 0.63 20.93 9.96
C HIS A 404 2.07 20.41 10.01
N ALA A 405 2.56 20.03 11.19
CA ALA A 405 3.90 19.47 11.35
C ALA A 405 4.04 18.09 10.71
N LEU A 406 3.01 17.25 10.75
CA LEU A 406 3.03 15.88 10.21
C LEU A 406 2.83 15.82 8.69
N CYS A 407 1.92 16.63 8.13
CA CYS A 407 1.49 16.53 6.74
C CYS A 407 1.69 17.80 5.90
N GLY A 408 1.97 18.94 6.54
CA GLY A 408 2.12 20.23 5.86
C GLY A 408 0.81 20.84 5.35
N TRP A 409 -0.34 20.26 5.67
CA TRP A 409 -1.62 20.86 5.32
C TRP A 409 -1.86 22.13 6.12
N ILE A 410 -2.57 23.08 5.52
CA ILE A 410 -2.98 24.31 6.20
C ILE A 410 -4.33 24.01 6.86
N PRO A 411 -4.40 23.96 8.20
CA PRO A 411 -5.64 23.67 8.90
C PRO A 411 -6.60 24.87 8.85
N GLU A 412 -7.89 24.57 8.86
CA GLU A 412 -8.97 25.54 9.05
C GLU A 412 -9.79 25.10 10.28
N GLU A 413 -10.07 26.05 11.18
CA GLU A 413 -10.88 25.80 12.37
C GLU A 413 -12.29 26.37 12.17
N ILE A 414 -13.30 25.51 12.33
CA ILE A 414 -14.71 25.88 12.20
C ILE A 414 -15.38 25.69 13.57
N HIS A 415 -15.79 26.79 14.20
CA HIS A 415 -16.53 26.75 15.46
C HIS A 415 -18.01 26.41 15.20
N LEU A 416 -18.48 25.29 15.76
CA LEU A 416 -19.84 24.78 15.50
C LEU A 416 -20.96 25.52 16.28
N HIS A 417 -20.60 26.37 17.26
CA HIS A 417 -21.56 27.16 18.05
C HIS A 417 -21.35 28.66 17.83
N SER A 418 -21.92 29.21 16.75
CA SER A 418 -22.11 30.67 16.61
C SER A 418 -23.52 31.07 16.17
N MET A 419 -24.51 30.19 16.34
CA MET A 419 -25.93 30.51 16.10
C MET A 419 -26.78 30.15 17.31
N GLU A 420 -26.66 30.92 18.38
CA GLU A 420 -27.73 31.11 19.37
C GLU A 420 -27.48 32.46 20.07
N GLY A 421 -28.33 33.47 19.82
CA GLY A 421 -28.26 34.75 20.53
C GLY A 421 -28.82 36.00 19.84
N GLY A 422 -29.32 35.91 18.60
CA GLY A 422 -29.96 37.03 17.90
C GLY A 422 -31.49 36.99 17.94
N GLY A 423 -32.12 36.90 19.12
CA GLY A 423 -33.58 36.90 19.20
C GLY A 423 -34.15 36.90 20.61
N GLY A 424 -34.75 38.03 21.01
CA GLY A 424 -35.83 38.06 22.00
C GLY A 424 -35.42 38.25 23.46
N GLY A 425 -35.10 39.49 23.84
CA GLY A 425 -34.99 39.90 25.24
C GLY A 425 -35.67 41.25 25.47
N GLY A 426 -37.00 41.30 25.28
CA GLY A 426 -37.81 42.41 25.76
C GLY A 426 -37.83 42.42 27.28
N GLY A 427 -37.10 43.36 27.88
CA GLY A 427 -37.19 43.72 29.29
C GLY A 427 -37.48 45.21 29.38
N GLY A 428 -38.77 45.57 29.33
CA GLY A 428 -39.23 46.93 29.59
C GLY A 428 -38.95 47.35 31.03
N GLY A 429 -38.53 48.60 31.18
CA GLY A 429 -38.35 49.24 32.47
C GLY A 429 -39.67 49.44 33.22
N GLY A 430 -39.56 49.36 34.54
CA GLY A 430 -40.54 49.73 35.55
C GLY A 430 -39.81 49.78 36.89
#